data_AF-A0A016UGK9-F1
#
_entry.id   AF-A0A016UGK9-F1
#
_cell.length_a   1.000
_cell.length_b   1.000
_cell.length_c   1.000
_cell.angle_alpha   90.00
_cell.angle_beta   90.00
_cell.angle_gamma   90.00
#
_symmetry.space_group_name_H-M   'P 1'
#
loop_
_entity.id
_entity.type
_entity.pdbx_description
1 polymer ?
#
loop_
_entity_poly.entity_id
_entity_poly.type
_entity_poly.pdbx_seq_one_letter_code
_entity_poly.pdbx_strand_id
1 'polypeptide(L)'
;MRSAFPGQQPVFLQGVPFEDVNEYVYLGRLLNMEDDIKPEIARRGRAGWAAYNSIISLLDDTKDQKLRTDLFNSTVLPALCYASETWALTKIIETQLRSTQISIERHMVGLSLRQQKERHLHNLDVRAMWKVHDAVLHADESKPRARRTSYEVQGGRWSSAALRWYPRDKKRPRGRPPLRWYDSLAHRNNSCASGSFKVH
;
A
#
# COMPACT_ATOMS: atom_id res chain seq x y z
N MET A 1 10.88 -3.79 -13.30
CA MET A 1 11.46 -4.68 -14.34
C MET A 1 12.79 -4.10 -14.87
N ARG A 2 13.94 -4.38 -14.22
CA ARG A 2 15.24 -4.27 -14.90
C ARG A 2 15.62 -5.62 -15.48
N SER A 3 15.09 -5.93 -16.66
CA SER A 3 15.77 -6.85 -17.56
C SER A 3 16.81 -6.05 -18.32
N ALA A 4 18.04 -6.55 -18.38
CA ALA A 4 19.06 -6.03 -19.28
C ALA A 4 18.66 -6.30 -20.75
N PHE A 5 17.72 -5.53 -21.31
CA PHE A 5 17.31 -5.51 -22.73
C PHE A 5 16.39 -4.29 -23.00
N PRO A 6 16.46 -3.61 -24.17
CA PRO A 6 17.58 -3.30 -25.07
C PRO A 6 18.14 -1.88 -24.76
N GLY A 7 19.12 -1.39 -25.54
CA GLY A 7 19.66 -0.03 -25.38
C GLY A 7 18.59 1.07 -25.49
N GLN A 8 18.89 2.28 -25.01
CA GLN A 8 18.02 3.46 -25.11
C GLN A 8 17.72 3.80 -26.57
N GLN A 9 16.78 3.08 -27.17
CA GLN A 9 16.26 3.36 -28.49
C GLN A 9 14.91 4.05 -28.32
N PRO A 10 14.73 5.24 -28.91
CA PRO A 10 13.48 5.96 -28.82
C PRO A 10 12.37 5.14 -29.46
N VAL A 11 11.25 4.98 -28.74
CA VAL A 11 10.04 4.35 -29.27
C VAL A 11 9.26 5.42 -30.02
N PHE A 12 8.92 5.16 -31.29
CA PHE A 12 8.14 6.09 -32.09
C PHE A 12 6.67 5.65 -32.15
N LEU A 13 5.75 6.60 -31.90
CA LEU A 13 4.33 6.43 -32.18
C LEU A 13 3.95 7.40 -33.29
N GLN A 14 3.49 6.85 -34.43
CA GLN A 14 3.11 7.64 -35.62
C GLN A 14 4.21 8.60 -36.10
N GLY A 15 5.49 8.21 -35.94
CA GLY A 15 6.64 9.03 -36.35
C GLY A 15 7.11 10.06 -35.31
N VAL A 16 6.41 10.20 -34.18
CA VAL A 16 6.81 11.07 -33.07
C VAL A 16 7.52 10.23 -31.99
N PRO A 17 8.73 10.62 -31.52
CA PRO A 17 9.39 9.92 -30.43
C PRO A 17 8.59 10.10 -29.14
N PHE A 18 8.33 9.01 -28.44
CA PHE A 18 7.70 9.03 -27.13
C PHE A 18 8.68 9.57 -26.09
N GLU A 19 8.19 10.33 -25.12
CA GLU A 19 9.01 10.83 -24.03
C GLU A 19 9.47 9.65 -23.14
N ASP A 20 10.78 9.55 -22.92
CA ASP A 20 11.37 8.58 -22.01
C ASP A 20 11.50 9.21 -20.61
N VAL A 21 10.68 8.75 -19.67
CA VAL A 21 10.62 9.24 -18.29
C VAL A 21 10.88 8.12 -17.30
N ASN A 22 11.72 8.41 -16.31
CA ASN A 22 12.08 7.45 -15.25
C ASN A 22 10.92 7.14 -14.29
N GLU A 23 10.03 8.12 -14.09
CA GLU A 23 8.86 8.04 -13.22
C GLU A 23 7.62 8.57 -13.93
N TYR A 24 6.49 7.88 -13.79
CA TYR A 24 5.23 8.27 -14.42
C TYR A 24 4.04 7.93 -13.53
N VAL A 25 3.07 8.83 -13.42
CA VAL A 25 1.83 8.58 -12.67
C VAL A 25 0.76 8.06 -13.60
N TYR A 26 0.42 6.78 -13.46
CA TYR A 26 -0.65 6.13 -14.22
C TYR A 26 -1.79 5.72 -13.29
N LEU A 27 -3.02 6.14 -13.62
CA LEU A 27 -4.23 5.87 -12.82
C LEU A 27 -4.01 6.17 -11.33
N GLY A 28 -3.33 7.28 -11.07
CA GLY A 28 -3.03 7.73 -9.72
C GLY A 28 -1.92 6.96 -9.01
N ARG A 29 -1.30 5.91 -9.58
CA ARG A 29 -0.12 5.20 -9.04
C ARG A 29 1.15 5.63 -9.77
N LEU A 30 2.22 5.91 -9.03
CA LEU A 30 3.56 6.16 -9.56
C LEU A 30 4.21 4.83 -9.93
N LEU A 31 4.64 4.77 -11.19
CA LEU A 31 5.43 3.71 -11.77
C LEU A 31 6.84 4.24 -11.96
N ASN A 32 7.83 3.37 -11.77
CA ASN A 32 9.21 3.69 -12.08
C ASN A 32 9.87 2.53 -12.83
N MET A 33 10.94 2.86 -13.55
CA MET A 33 11.71 1.88 -14.30
C MET A 33 12.48 0.89 -13.40
N GLU A 34 12.72 1.27 -12.14
CA GLU A 34 13.49 0.47 -11.18
C GLU A 34 12.66 -0.61 -10.46
N ASP A 35 11.33 -0.59 -10.58
CA ASP A 35 10.40 -1.41 -9.77
C ASP A 35 10.46 -1.11 -8.26
N ASP A 36 10.91 0.08 -7.86
CA ASP A 36 10.93 0.47 -6.45
C ASP A 36 9.56 1.05 -6.04
N ILE A 37 8.94 0.45 -5.05
CA ILE A 37 7.65 0.90 -4.52
C ILE A 37 7.79 2.03 -3.48
N LYS A 38 8.98 2.25 -2.92
CA LYS A 38 9.20 3.30 -1.90
C LYS A 38 8.71 4.70 -2.30
N PRO A 39 8.97 5.23 -3.52
CA PRO A 39 8.48 6.55 -3.90
C PRO A 39 6.94 6.61 -4.00
N GLU A 40 6.28 5.51 -4.39
CA GLU A 40 4.82 5.38 -4.32
C GLU A 40 4.32 5.51 -2.87
N ILE A 41 4.92 4.74 -1.94
CA ILE A 41 4.52 4.76 -0.52
C ILE A 41 4.76 6.14 0.09
N ALA A 42 5.88 6.80 -0.22
CA ALA A 42 6.15 8.15 0.23
C ALA A 42 5.11 9.15 -0.30
N ARG A 43 4.69 9.04 -1.57
CA ARG A 43 3.62 9.88 -2.12
C ARG A 43 2.29 9.63 -1.43
N ARG A 44 1.96 8.38 -1.12
CA ARG A 44 0.74 8.04 -0.37
C ARG A 44 0.77 8.57 1.05
N GLY A 45 1.93 8.54 1.70
CA GLY A 45 2.10 9.18 3.00
C GLY A 45 1.77 10.67 2.95
N ARG A 46 2.28 11.37 1.92
CA ARG A 46 1.93 12.79 1.69
C ARG A 46 0.45 12.99 1.37
N ALA A 47 -0.16 12.11 0.58
CA ALA A 47 -1.58 12.18 0.26
C ALA A 47 -2.46 11.96 1.50
N GLY A 48 -2.10 11.02 2.38
CA GLY A 48 -2.78 10.81 3.66
C GLY A 48 -2.70 12.04 4.57
N TRP A 49 -1.52 12.67 4.66
CA TRP A 49 -1.35 13.94 5.37
C TRP A 49 -2.17 15.09 4.77
N ALA A 50 -2.19 15.22 3.45
CA ALA A 50 -3.00 16.23 2.77
C ALA A 50 -4.50 16.03 3.02
N ALA A 51 -4.98 14.78 2.96
CA ALA A 51 -6.36 14.44 3.28
C ALA A 51 -6.70 14.79 4.73
N TYR A 52 -5.81 14.48 5.68
CA TYR A 52 -5.99 14.85 7.08
C TYR A 52 -6.06 16.37 7.28
N ASN A 53 -5.14 17.11 6.66
CA ASN A 53 -5.12 18.58 6.77
C ASN A 53 -6.39 19.22 6.19
N SER A 54 -7.06 18.58 5.23
CA SER A 54 -8.32 19.07 4.68
C SER A 54 -9.52 18.93 5.65
N ILE A 55 -9.44 18.00 6.61
CA ILE A 55 -10.53 17.70 7.54
C ILE A 55 -10.23 18.13 8.99
N ILE A 56 -9.04 18.68 9.26
CA ILE A 56 -8.60 18.94 10.63
C ILE A 56 -9.52 19.91 11.37
N SER A 57 -9.98 20.98 10.71
CA SER A 57 -10.94 21.94 11.29
C SER A 57 -12.26 21.26 11.69
N LEU A 58 -12.79 20.40 10.82
CA LEU A 58 -14.00 19.64 11.08
C LEU A 58 -13.82 18.66 12.23
N LEU A 59 -12.65 18.02 12.30
CA LEU A 59 -12.33 17.13 13.40
C LEU A 59 -12.30 17.89 14.72
N ASP A 60 -11.66 19.06 14.76
CA ASP A 60 -11.54 19.88 15.97
C ASP A 60 -12.89 20.39 16.48
N ASP A 61 -13.81 20.74 15.58
CA ASP A 61 -15.19 21.15 15.91
C ASP A 61 -16.05 19.98 16.40
N THR A 62 -15.74 18.76 15.95
CA THR A 62 -16.51 17.55 16.29
C THR A 62 -16.13 17.04 17.68
N LYS A 63 -17.10 16.95 18.59
CA LYS A 63 -16.91 16.38 19.94
C LYS A 63 -17.13 14.88 20.01
N ASP A 64 -17.96 14.32 19.13
CA ASP A 64 -18.20 12.88 19.12
C ASP A 64 -16.99 12.13 18.55
N GLN A 65 -16.40 11.30 19.39
CA GLN A 65 -15.25 10.50 19.04
C GLN A 65 -15.54 9.52 17.91
N LYS A 66 -16.75 8.94 17.86
CA LYS A 66 -17.11 7.98 16.81
C LYS A 66 -17.12 8.65 15.44
N LEU A 67 -17.75 9.83 15.34
CA LEU A 67 -17.77 10.61 14.09
C LEU A 67 -16.36 11.00 13.64
N ARG A 68 -15.46 11.36 14.56
CA ARG A 68 -14.06 11.65 14.22
C ARG A 68 -13.35 10.43 13.63
N THR A 69 -13.56 9.26 14.23
CA THR A 69 -13.02 7.99 13.73
C THR A 69 -13.58 7.64 12.35
N ASP A 70 -14.90 7.78 12.15
CA ASP A 70 -15.54 7.52 10.87
C ASP A 70 -15.07 8.48 9.77
N LEU A 71 -14.90 9.76 10.09
CA LEU A 71 -14.35 10.76 9.17
C LEU A 71 -12.92 10.43 8.77
N PHE A 72 -12.07 10.04 9.73
CA PHE A 72 -10.72 9.57 9.43
C PHE A 72 -10.74 8.34 8.51
N ASN A 73 -11.55 7.33 8.84
CA ASN A 73 -11.63 6.08 8.10
C ASN A 73 -12.15 6.28 6.67
N SER A 74 -12.99 7.28 6.44
CA SER A 74 -13.57 7.57 5.12
C SER A 74 -12.71 8.47 4.23
N THR A 75 -11.76 9.22 4.80
CA THR A 75 -10.98 10.23 4.05
C THR A 75 -9.48 9.92 4.02
N VAL A 76 -8.86 9.74 5.18
CA VAL A 76 -7.41 9.58 5.33
C VAL A 76 -6.97 8.17 4.95
N LEU A 77 -7.68 7.14 5.42
CA LEU A 77 -7.34 5.75 5.10
C LEU A 77 -7.39 5.45 3.59
N PRO A 78 -8.44 5.86 2.84
CA PRO A 78 -8.47 5.65 1.40
C PRO A 78 -7.35 6.40 0.68
N ALA A 79 -7.01 7.63 1.11
CA ALA A 79 -5.91 8.39 0.52
C ALA A 79 -4.54 7.72 0.75
N LEU A 80 -4.32 7.17 1.94
CA LEU A 80 -3.08 6.49 2.32
C LEU A 80 -2.95 5.11 1.66
N CYS A 81 -4.06 4.40 1.48
CA CYS A 81 -4.08 3.02 0.97
C CYS A 81 -4.52 2.92 -0.50
N TYR A 82 -4.68 4.03 -1.23
CA TYR A 82 -5.06 3.95 -2.63
C TYR A 82 -4.03 3.15 -3.44
N ALA A 83 -4.52 2.28 -4.33
CA ALA A 83 -3.74 1.33 -5.12
C ALA A 83 -2.98 0.27 -4.30
N SER A 84 -3.25 0.14 -2.99
CA SER A 84 -2.65 -0.89 -2.14
C SER A 84 -2.92 -2.31 -2.59
N GLU A 85 -4.03 -2.49 -3.31
CA GLU A 85 -4.40 -3.75 -3.95
C GLU A 85 -3.34 -4.25 -4.94
N THR A 86 -2.47 -3.38 -5.45
CA THR A 86 -1.39 -3.71 -6.38
C THR A 86 -0.02 -3.89 -5.72
N TRP A 87 0.09 -3.62 -4.42
CA TRP A 87 1.35 -3.62 -3.69
C TRP A 87 1.71 -5.00 -3.13
N ALA A 88 2.97 -5.41 -3.31
CA ALA A 88 3.55 -6.48 -2.51
C ALA A 88 3.94 -5.89 -1.14
N LEU A 89 3.07 -6.05 -0.12
CA LEU A 89 3.33 -5.52 1.22
C LEU A 89 4.49 -6.27 1.88
N THR A 90 5.67 -5.67 1.81
CA THR A 90 6.84 -6.08 2.60
C THR A 90 6.75 -5.47 4.00
N LYS A 91 7.48 -6.05 4.96
CA LYS A 91 7.55 -5.51 6.33
C LYS A 91 8.01 -4.04 6.38
N ILE A 92 8.87 -3.62 5.45
CA ILE A 92 9.33 -2.24 5.37
C ILE A 92 8.17 -1.30 5.02
N ILE A 93 7.36 -1.68 4.03
CA ILE A 93 6.20 -0.90 3.59
C ILE A 93 5.13 -0.87 4.69
N GLU A 94 4.86 -2.01 5.34
CA GLU A 94 3.95 -2.08 6.48
C GLU A 94 4.37 -1.11 7.60
N THR A 95 5.66 -1.08 7.94
CA THR A 95 6.21 -0.15 8.94
C THR A 95 6.08 1.30 8.50
N GLN A 96 6.31 1.63 7.22
CA GLN A 96 6.16 2.99 6.71
C GLN A 96 4.70 3.49 6.75
N LEU A 97 3.75 2.64 6.35
CA LEU A 97 2.32 2.94 6.43
C LEU A 97 1.89 3.14 7.89
N ARG A 98 2.25 2.23 8.79
CA ARG A 98 1.96 2.34 10.23
C ARG A 98 2.57 3.61 10.82
N SER A 99 3.82 3.93 10.47
CA SER A 99 4.51 5.11 10.99
C SER A 99 3.82 6.40 10.55
N THR A 100 3.35 6.45 9.30
CA THR A 100 2.59 7.59 8.79
C THR A 100 1.26 7.73 9.52
N GLN A 101 0.50 6.64 9.63
CA GLN A 101 -0.78 6.61 10.34
C GLN A 101 -0.62 7.07 11.81
N ILE A 102 0.31 6.49 12.56
CA ILE A 102 0.58 6.87 13.96
C ILE A 102 0.99 8.33 14.06
N SER A 103 1.71 8.86 13.07
CA SER A 103 2.09 10.27 13.07
C SER A 103 0.89 11.21 12.91
N ILE A 104 -0.10 10.81 12.12
CA ILE A 104 -1.36 11.57 11.97
C ILE A 104 -2.22 11.41 13.22
N GLU A 105 -2.40 10.18 13.72
CA GLU A 105 -3.15 9.91 14.95
C GLU A 105 -2.59 10.69 16.14
N ARG A 106 -1.27 10.74 16.27
CA ARG A 106 -0.62 11.54 17.31
C ARG A 106 -0.96 13.03 17.20
N HIS A 107 -0.99 13.57 15.98
CA HIS A 107 -1.41 14.96 15.75
C HIS A 107 -2.88 15.16 16.14
N MET A 108 -3.75 14.20 15.83
CA MET A 108 -5.16 14.23 16.24
C MET A 108 -5.36 14.21 17.76
N VAL A 109 -4.49 13.55 18.53
CA VAL A 109 -4.51 13.61 20.00
C VAL A 109 -3.98 14.95 20.51
N GLY A 110 -3.26 15.73 19.69
CA GLY A 110 -2.56 16.94 20.12
C GLY A 110 -1.27 16.66 20.89
N LEU A 111 -0.61 15.52 20.63
CA LEU A 111 0.64 15.14 21.27
C LEU A 111 1.84 15.43 20.37
N SER A 112 2.89 16.01 20.95
CA SER A 112 4.22 15.98 20.34
C SER A 112 4.93 14.65 20.60
N LEU A 113 5.94 14.32 19.79
CA LEU A 113 6.81 13.16 20.03
C LEU A 113 7.49 13.21 21.41
N ARG A 114 7.81 14.41 21.90
CA ARG A 114 8.42 14.62 23.21
C ARG A 114 7.43 14.30 24.33
N GLN A 115 6.22 14.86 24.27
CA GLN A 115 5.17 14.60 25.25
C GLN A 115 4.76 13.12 25.27
N GLN A 116 4.73 12.46 24.11
CA GLN A 116 4.46 11.01 24.04
C GLN A 116 5.50 10.22 24.85
N LYS A 117 6.79 10.55 24.71
CA LYS A 117 7.88 9.90 25.45
C LYS A 117 7.85 10.22 26.94
N GLU A 118 7.61 11.48 27.30
CA GLU A 118 7.50 11.93 28.71
C GLU A 118 6.34 11.24 29.44
N ARG A 119 5.26 10.94 28.73
CA ARG A 119 4.11 10.18 29.25
C ARG A 119 4.28 8.66 29.17
N HIS A 120 5.44 8.17 28.73
CA HIS A 120 5.73 6.75 28.52
C HIS A 120 4.70 6.02 27.62
N LEU A 121 4.13 6.72 26.64
CA LEU A 121 3.11 6.16 25.74
C LEU A 121 3.76 5.44 24.56
N HIS A 122 3.43 4.17 24.38
CA HIS A 122 3.77 3.42 23.19
C HIS A 122 2.85 3.79 22.02
N ASN A 123 3.28 3.44 20.80
CA ASN A 123 2.49 3.66 19.59
C ASN A 123 1.12 2.94 19.64
N LEU A 124 1.05 1.81 20.34
CA LEU A 124 -0.20 1.08 20.55
C LEU A 124 -1.18 1.87 21.43
N ASP A 125 -0.68 2.60 22.43
CA ASP A 125 -1.51 3.41 23.32
C ASP A 125 -2.13 4.59 22.57
N VAL A 126 -1.33 5.31 21.77
CA VAL A 126 -1.82 6.38 20.89
C VAL A 126 -2.93 5.88 19.98
N ARG A 127 -2.75 4.67 19.44
CA ARG A 127 -3.71 4.07 18.52
C ARG A 127 -4.98 3.56 19.20
N ALA A 128 -4.85 3.08 20.43
CA ALA A 128 -5.99 2.66 21.25
C ALA A 128 -6.93 3.84 21.59
N MET A 129 -6.43 5.08 21.60
CA MET A 129 -7.23 6.26 21.88
C MET A 129 -8.34 6.48 20.84
N TRP A 130 -8.06 6.31 19.55
CA TRP A 130 -9.00 6.66 18.47
C TRP A 130 -9.73 5.48 17.82
N LYS A 131 -9.33 4.23 18.13
CA LYS A 131 -9.95 3.00 17.57
C LYS A 131 -10.09 3.00 16.04
N VAL A 132 -9.15 3.68 15.37
CA VAL A 132 -9.10 3.82 13.91
C VAL A 132 -8.68 2.49 13.27
N HIS A 133 -9.19 2.23 12.06
CA HIS A 133 -8.82 1.02 11.30
C HIS A 133 -7.32 1.03 10.95
N ASP A 134 -6.69 -0.14 10.99
CA ASP A 134 -5.28 -0.28 10.61
C ASP A 134 -5.10 -0.04 9.11
N ALA A 135 -4.19 0.85 8.72
CA ALA A 135 -3.90 1.10 7.31
C ALA A 135 -3.39 -0.15 6.58
N VAL A 136 -2.58 -1.00 7.24
CA VAL A 136 -2.12 -2.27 6.66
C VAL A 136 -3.28 -3.22 6.50
N LEU A 137 -4.14 -3.39 7.51
CA LEU A 137 -5.32 -4.26 7.38
C LEU A 137 -6.26 -3.77 6.27
N HIS A 138 -6.53 -2.47 6.21
CA HIS A 138 -7.35 -1.88 5.15
C HIS A 138 -6.73 -2.10 3.76
N ALA A 139 -5.40 -1.91 3.65
CA ALA A 139 -4.66 -2.18 2.43
C ALA A 139 -4.77 -3.65 2.01
N ASP A 140 -4.84 -4.56 2.97
CA ASP A 140 -4.95 -5.99 2.71
C ASP A 140 -6.35 -6.46 2.35
N GLU A 141 -7.37 -5.91 2.99
CA GLU A 141 -8.78 -6.15 2.69
C GLU A 141 -9.13 -5.78 1.23
N SER A 142 -8.40 -4.84 0.63
CA SER A 142 -8.58 -4.47 -0.78
C SER A 142 -8.11 -5.56 -1.77
N LYS A 143 -7.14 -6.41 -1.40
CA LYS A 143 -6.47 -7.32 -2.34
C LYS A 143 -7.32 -8.48 -2.87
N PRO A 144 -8.19 -9.13 -2.07
CA PRO A 144 -9.08 -10.18 -2.58
C PRO A 144 -10.00 -9.69 -3.69
N ARG A 145 -10.48 -8.44 -3.62
CA ARG A 145 -11.30 -7.84 -4.67
C ARG A 145 -10.51 -7.71 -5.98
N ALA A 146 -9.32 -7.14 -5.93
CA ALA A 146 -8.44 -7.04 -7.10
C ALA A 146 -8.06 -8.40 -7.67
N ARG A 147 -7.84 -9.41 -6.80
CA ARG A 147 -7.64 -10.80 -7.22
C ARG A 147 -8.85 -11.30 -8.03
N ARG A 148 -10.07 -11.20 -7.51
CA ARG A 148 -11.26 -11.67 -8.24
C ARG A 148 -11.38 -11.02 -9.62
N THR A 149 -11.25 -9.69 -9.70
CA THR A 149 -11.27 -8.96 -10.98
C THR A 149 -10.18 -9.41 -11.96
N SER A 150 -8.99 -9.75 -11.45
CA SER A 150 -7.85 -10.15 -12.28
C SER A 150 -7.86 -11.62 -12.69
N TYR A 151 -8.41 -12.53 -11.86
CA TYR A 151 -8.30 -13.99 -12.00
C TYR A 151 -9.57 -14.70 -12.47
N GLU A 152 -10.77 -14.25 -12.09
CA GLU A 152 -12.02 -15.02 -12.27
C GLU A 152 -12.76 -14.68 -13.58
N VAL A 153 -12.23 -13.76 -14.39
CA VAL A 153 -12.72 -13.54 -15.76
C VAL A 153 -12.18 -14.66 -16.65
N GLN A 154 -13.04 -15.63 -16.99
CA GLN A 154 -12.73 -16.68 -17.96
C GLN A 154 -12.27 -16.05 -19.29
N GLY A 155 -11.12 -16.51 -19.82
CA GLY A 155 -10.67 -16.18 -21.17
C GLY A 155 -9.34 -15.44 -21.24
N GLY A 156 -8.22 -16.15 -21.11
CA GLY A 156 -6.94 -15.82 -21.77
C GLY A 156 -6.32 -14.43 -21.55
N ARG A 157 -6.82 -13.63 -20.60
CA ARG A 157 -6.33 -12.26 -20.40
C ARG A 157 -4.85 -12.27 -20.00
N TRP A 158 -4.08 -11.39 -20.64
CA TRP A 158 -2.67 -11.15 -20.35
C TRP A 158 -2.39 -10.87 -18.87
N SER A 159 -3.36 -10.35 -18.11
CA SER A 159 -3.25 -10.12 -16.66
C SER A 159 -2.96 -11.40 -15.87
N SER A 160 -3.69 -12.49 -16.13
CA SER A 160 -3.51 -13.78 -15.46
C SER A 160 -2.18 -14.43 -15.83
N ALA A 161 -1.81 -14.33 -17.10
CA ALA A 161 -0.53 -14.84 -17.60
C ALA A 161 0.64 -14.06 -16.97
N ALA A 162 0.60 -12.73 -16.98
CA ALA A 162 1.63 -11.86 -16.43
C ALA A 162 1.82 -12.05 -14.91
N LEU A 163 0.73 -12.22 -14.15
CA LEU A 163 0.80 -12.43 -12.70
C LEU A 163 1.45 -13.78 -12.32
N ARG A 164 1.21 -14.83 -13.10
CA ARG A 164 1.81 -16.16 -12.88
C ARG A 164 3.17 -16.31 -13.55
N TRP A 165 3.54 -15.37 -14.40
CA TRP A 165 4.74 -15.48 -15.21
C TRP A 165 5.99 -15.55 -14.33
N TYR A 166 6.85 -16.50 -14.67
CA TYR A 166 8.14 -16.70 -14.02
C TYR A 166 9.16 -16.90 -15.15
N PRO A 167 10.22 -16.08 -15.23
CA PRO A 167 11.26 -16.28 -16.24
C PRO A 167 11.95 -17.62 -15.99
N ARG A 168 11.63 -18.64 -16.82
CA ARG A 168 12.17 -20.00 -16.63
C ARG A 168 13.63 -20.12 -17.11
N ASP A 169 14.04 -19.22 -18.00
CA ASP A 169 15.36 -19.25 -18.63
C ASP A 169 16.46 -18.57 -17.80
N LYS A 170 16.13 -18.01 -16.63
CA LYS A 170 17.08 -17.33 -15.75
C LYS A 170 17.34 -18.12 -14.48
N LYS A 171 18.62 -18.33 -14.14
CA LYS A 171 19.01 -18.85 -12.83
C LYS A 171 18.61 -17.85 -11.74
N ARG A 172 17.95 -18.37 -10.70
CA ARG A 172 17.56 -17.57 -9.53
C ARG A 172 18.83 -17.01 -8.84
N PRO A 173 18.86 -15.71 -8.49
CA PRO A 173 19.98 -15.15 -7.73
C PRO A 173 20.09 -15.80 -6.36
N ARG A 174 21.31 -15.87 -5.81
CA ARG A 174 21.56 -16.41 -4.46
C ARG A 174 20.82 -15.54 -3.42
N GLY A 175 20.13 -16.20 -2.48
CA GLY A 175 19.39 -15.54 -1.39
C GLY A 175 17.87 -15.67 -1.47
N ARG A 176 17.19 -14.89 -0.61
CA ARG A 176 15.73 -14.84 -0.55
C ARG A 176 15.18 -14.10 -1.78
N PRO A 177 14.18 -14.64 -2.50
CA PRO A 177 13.59 -13.95 -3.63
C PRO A 177 12.85 -12.69 -3.15
N PRO A 178 12.75 -11.66 -4.00
CA PRO A 178 11.81 -10.57 -3.78
C PRO A 178 10.40 -11.12 -3.59
N LEU A 179 9.65 -10.56 -2.63
CA LEU A 179 8.27 -10.93 -2.37
C LEU A 179 7.41 -10.55 -3.59
N ARG A 180 6.76 -11.53 -4.22
CA ARG A 180 5.80 -11.24 -5.29
C ARG A 180 4.46 -10.84 -4.69
N TRP A 181 3.68 -10.10 -5.46
CA TRP A 181 2.31 -9.76 -5.10
C TRP A 181 1.47 -11.02 -4.80
N TYR A 182 1.60 -12.05 -5.64
CA TYR A 182 0.92 -13.34 -5.43
C TYR A 182 1.35 -14.04 -4.13
N ASP A 183 2.65 -14.02 -3.81
CA ASP A 183 3.18 -14.62 -2.58
C ASP A 183 2.63 -13.92 -1.33
N SER A 184 2.41 -12.60 -1.42
CA SER A 184 1.80 -11.81 -0.35
C SER A 184 0.35 -12.22 -0.05
N LEU A 185 -0.36 -12.78 -1.02
CA LEU A 185 -1.69 -13.36 -0.85
C LEU A 185 -1.61 -14.78 -0.27
N ALA A 186 -0.70 -15.61 -0.80
CA ALA A 186 -0.56 -17.01 -0.40
C ALA A 186 -0.09 -17.17 1.06
N HIS A 187 0.90 -16.38 1.49
CA HIS A 187 1.35 -16.38 2.89
C HIS A 187 0.20 -16.05 3.86
N ARG A 188 -0.75 -15.20 3.45
CA ARG A 188 -1.89 -14.82 4.29
C ARG A 188 -2.99 -15.86 4.35
N ASN A 189 -3.34 -16.49 3.24
CA ASN A 189 -4.30 -17.59 3.26
C ASN A 189 -3.84 -18.70 4.20
N ASN A 190 -2.53 -18.99 4.25
CA ASN A 190 -1.97 -19.96 5.19
C ASN A 190 -1.93 -19.46 6.64
N SER A 191 -1.75 -18.15 6.87
CA SER A 191 -1.79 -17.52 8.21
C SER A 191 -3.21 -17.43 8.78
N CYS A 192 -4.22 -17.30 7.91
CA CYS A 192 -5.63 -17.29 8.28
C CYS A 192 -6.21 -18.72 8.35
N ALA A 193 -5.66 -19.68 7.59
CA ALA A 193 -6.07 -21.09 7.64
C ALA A 193 -5.61 -21.81 8.91
N SER A 194 -4.63 -21.29 9.66
CA SER A 194 -4.23 -21.88 10.95
C SER A 194 -5.25 -21.65 12.08
N GLY A 195 -6.39 -20.97 11.80
CA GLY A 195 -7.41 -20.65 12.80
C GLY A 195 -8.79 -21.24 12.59
N SER A 196 -9.10 -21.95 11.49
CA SER A 196 -10.46 -22.46 11.28
C SER A 196 -10.53 -23.67 10.34
N PHE A 197 -11.32 -24.66 10.77
CA PHE A 197 -11.74 -25.90 10.09
C PHE A 197 -10.74 -27.07 10.06
N LYS A 198 -10.68 -27.80 11.18
CA LYS A 198 -10.67 -29.27 11.10
C LYS A 198 -12.11 -29.73 10.93
N VAL A 199 -12.45 -30.27 9.77
CA VAL A 199 -13.59 -31.16 9.60
C VAL A 199 -13.03 -32.56 9.56
N HIS A 200 -13.23 -33.30 10.64
CA HIS A 200 -13.45 -34.74 10.64
C HIS A 200 -14.66 -34.99 11.52
#